data_AF-A0AAD7DQU7-F1
#
_entry.id   AF-A0AAD7DQU7-F1
#
_cell.length_a   1.000
_cell.length_b   1.000
_cell.length_c   1.000
_cell.angle_alpha   90.00
_cell.angle_beta   90.00
_cell.angle_gamma   90.00
#
_symmetry.space_group_name_H-M   'P 1'
#
loop_
_entity.id
_entity.type
_entity.pdbx_description
1 polymer ?
#
loop_
_entity_poly.entity_id
_entity_poly.type
_entity_poly.pdbx_seq_one_letter_code
_entity_poly.pdbx_strand_id
1 'polypeptide(L)'
;MLPPYAPPPPAHPLKSTLSYDYLSGADEICIKRWLSNRLRDPRSGLPHMPGGFPFHYSVDGRGRGSLSYEPYEFCEEIPSSVLHWADLPGPVKHGASSFTTTVKPYMSWRAYVAVRDMSDYRSDLLNLPLLHVELDPTVLNTSYGHLLKNDPTVVLRAMGVSLDKGLPITIKLAEYSHPKQILFFGTDQTRKRHLLHRIKLEC
;
A
#
# COMPACT_ATOMS: atom_id res chain seq x y z
N MET A 1 -25.28 17.56 -25.98
CA MET A 1 -25.76 16.28 -25.38
C MET A 1 -24.58 15.68 -24.63
N LEU A 2 -24.66 15.56 -23.31
CA LEU A 2 -23.63 14.86 -22.52
C LEU A 2 -23.86 13.34 -22.65
N PRO A 3 -22.80 12.53 -22.74
CA PRO A 3 -22.95 11.08 -22.81
C PRO A 3 -23.64 10.55 -21.54
N PRO A 4 -24.44 9.48 -21.65
CA PRO A 4 -25.09 8.86 -20.51
C PRO A 4 -24.02 8.41 -19.50
N TYR A 5 -24.26 8.73 -18.22
CA TYR A 5 -23.39 8.37 -17.11
C TYR A 5 -23.24 6.85 -17.06
N ALA A 6 -22.07 6.33 -17.45
CA ALA A 6 -21.76 4.92 -17.31
C ALA A 6 -21.53 4.62 -15.83
N PRO A 7 -22.15 3.57 -15.26
CA PRO A 7 -21.89 3.17 -13.88
C PRO A 7 -20.39 2.86 -13.73
N PRO A 8 -19.78 3.17 -12.57
CA PRO A 8 -18.38 2.86 -12.34
C PRO A 8 -18.13 1.36 -12.55
N PRO A 9 -16.98 0.97 -13.12
CA PRO A 9 -16.67 -0.43 -13.35
C PRO A 9 -16.79 -1.22 -12.04
N PRO A 10 -17.32 -2.45 -12.09
CA PRO A 10 -17.47 -3.29 -10.91
C PRO A 10 -16.10 -3.43 -10.23
N ALA A 11 -16.05 -3.14 -8.93
CA ALA A 11 -14.82 -3.28 -8.16
C ALA A 11 -14.27 -4.69 -8.36
N HIS A 12 -13.06 -4.78 -8.92
CA HIS A 12 -12.38 -6.07 -9.05
C HIS A 12 -12.33 -6.74 -7.68
N PRO A 13 -12.55 -8.06 -7.59
CA PRO A 13 -12.44 -8.76 -6.33
C PRO A 13 -11.00 -8.63 -5.84
N LEU A 14 -10.78 -7.73 -4.88
CA LEU A 14 -9.63 -7.82 -4.00
C LEU A 14 -9.78 -9.16 -3.29
N LYS A 15 -9.12 -10.19 -3.83
CA LYS A 15 -8.82 -11.38 -3.03
C LYS A 15 -8.05 -10.87 -1.81
N SER A 16 -8.27 -11.56 -0.71
CA SER A 16 -7.48 -11.55 0.50
C SER A 16 -7.59 -10.29 1.36
N THR A 17 -8.38 -10.42 2.43
CA THR A 17 -7.88 -10.10 3.77
C THR A 17 -6.40 -10.48 3.86
N LEU A 18 -5.59 -9.64 4.50
CA LEU A 18 -4.25 -10.02 4.91
C LEU A 18 -4.41 -11.16 5.93
N SER A 19 -4.43 -12.40 5.45
CA SER A 19 -4.55 -13.60 6.31
C SER A 19 -3.15 -13.92 6.78
N TYR A 20 -2.92 -13.71 8.07
CA TYR A 20 -1.66 -14.02 8.76
C TYR A 20 -1.64 -15.47 9.27
N ASP A 21 -2.51 -16.34 8.77
CA ASP A 21 -2.68 -17.72 9.28
C ASP A 21 -1.39 -18.55 9.17
N TYR A 22 -0.42 -18.10 8.36
CA TYR A 22 0.90 -18.70 8.18
C TYR A 22 1.94 -18.24 9.20
N LEU A 23 1.68 -17.18 9.96
CA LEU A 23 2.61 -16.66 10.98
C LEU A 23 2.14 -17.06 12.38
N SER A 24 3.10 -17.35 13.26
CA SER A 24 2.77 -17.40 14.68
C SER A 24 2.30 -16.01 15.13
N GLY A 25 1.35 -15.95 16.07
CA GLY A 25 0.87 -14.67 16.59
C GLY A 25 2.00 -13.82 17.21
N ALA A 26 3.07 -14.44 17.71
CA ALA A 26 4.24 -13.73 18.22
C ALA A 26 5.05 -13.06 17.10
N ASP A 27 5.30 -13.78 16.00
CA ASP A 27 6.02 -13.24 14.84
C ASP A 27 5.22 -12.12 14.18
N GLU A 28 3.90 -12.28 14.06
CA GLU A 28 3.03 -11.22 13.54
C GLU A 28 3.16 -9.93 14.36
N ILE A 29 3.12 -10.03 15.70
CA ILE A 29 3.29 -8.89 16.60
C ILE A 29 4.67 -8.25 16.42
N CYS A 30 5.74 -9.05 16.32
CA CYS A 30 7.11 -8.57 16.13
C CYS A 30 7.29 -7.86 14.79
N ILE A 31 6.80 -8.45 13.69
CA ILE A 31 6.82 -7.86 12.35
C ILE A 31 6.05 -6.54 12.34
N LYS A 32 4.82 -6.53 12.86
CA LYS A 32 4.00 -5.31 12.94
C LYS A 32 4.71 -4.22 13.73
N ARG A 33 5.27 -4.55 14.90
CA ARG A 33 6.00 -3.58 15.71
C ARG A 33 7.22 -3.02 14.98
N TRP A 34 8.00 -3.87 14.32
CA TRP A 34 9.18 -3.46 13.57
C TRP A 34 8.81 -2.53 12.41
N LEU A 35 7.82 -2.91 11.59
CA LEU A 35 7.33 -2.09 10.48
C LEU A 35 6.71 -0.78 10.96
N SER A 36 5.88 -0.81 12.02
CA SER A 36 5.26 0.40 12.57
C SER A 36 6.30 1.40 13.06
N ASN A 37 7.40 0.94 13.65
CA ASN A 37 8.50 1.82 14.05
C ASN A 37 9.20 2.47 12.85
N ARG A 38 9.38 1.72 11.75
CA ARG A 38 9.96 2.24 10.50
C ARG A 38 9.05 3.24 9.81
N LEU A 39 7.77 2.92 9.67
CA LEU A 39 6.77 3.78 9.05
C LEU A 39 6.56 5.11 9.80
N ARG A 40 6.88 5.14 11.11
CA ARG A 40 6.82 6.36 11.94
C ARG A 40 7.98 7.31 11.75
N ASP A 41 9.15 6.82 11.33
CA ASP A 41 10.32 7.65 11.05
C ASP A 41 10.50 7.82 9.54
N PRO A 42 10.11 8.98 8.98
CA PRO A 42 10.21 9.24 7.54
C PRO A 42 11.63 9.19 7.01
N ARG A 43 12.64 9.38 7.88
CA ARG A 43 14.06 9.31 7.51
C ARG A 43 14.56 7.88 7.44
N SER A 44 13.99 7.00 8.25
CA SER A 44 14.36 5.59 8.26
C SER A 44 13.79 4.84 7.07
N GLY A 45 12.62 5.28 6.57
CA GLY A 45 11.90 4.67 5.46
C GLY A 45 11.69 3.16 5.64
N LEU A 46 11.16 2.53 4.60
CA LEU A 46 11.33 1.10 4.44
C LEU A 46 12.57 0.83 3.57
N PRO A 47 13.44 -0.14 3.90
CA PRO A 47 14.69 -0.39 3.17
C PRO A 47 14.52 -0.56 1.67
N HIS A 48 13.41 -1.18 1.25
CA HIS A 48 13.11 -1.46 -0.16
C HIS A 48 12.08 -0.50 -0.76
N MET A 49 11.87 0.64 -0.11
CA MET A 49 11.01 1.67 -0.65
C MET A 49 11.65 2.25 -1.93
N PRO A 50 10.91 2.35 -3.04
CA PRO A 50 11.47 2.82 -4.30
C PRO A 50 11.87 4.30 -4.21
N GLY A 51 12.90 4.66 -4.97
CA GLY A 51 13.28 6.06 -5.14
C GLY A 51 12.12 6.90 -5.69
N GLY A 52 11.90 8.08 -5.11
CA GLY A 52 10.80 8.98 -5.48
C GLY A 52 9.48 8.73 -4.75
N PHE A 53 9.39 7.77 -3.81
CA PHE A 53 8.17 7.52 -3.04
C PHE A 53 7.50 8.82 -2.51
N PRO A 54 6.16 8.96 -2.65
CA PRO A 54 5.21 7.92 -3.02
C PRO A 54 4.97 7.77 -4.54
N PHE A 55 5.65 8.56 -5.38
CA PHE A 55 5.42 8.57 -6.82
C PHE A 55 6.72 8.50 -7.62
N HIS A 56 6.82 7.55 -8.53
CA HIS A 56 7.96 7.41 -9.44
C HIS A 56 7.94 8.52 -10.46
N TYR A 57 9.10 9.16 -10.63
CA TYR A 57 9.33 10.13 -11.70
C TYR A 57 10.11 9.41 -12.79
N SER A 58 9.48 9.19 -13.94
CA SER A 58 10.18 8.73 -15.14
C SER A 58 10.59 9.93 -15.98
N VAL A 59 11.79 9.94 -16.52
CA VAL A 59 12.20 10.94 -17.52
C VAL A 59 11.90 10.37 -18.90
N ASP A 60 11.15 11.09 -19.72
CA ASP A 60 10.92 10.67 -21.10
C ASP A 60 12.22 10.75 -21.93
N GLY A 61 12.24 10.14 -23.12
CA GLY A 61 13.39 10.20 -24.02
C GLY A 61 13.77 11.61 -24.52
N ARG A 62 13.04 12.65 -24.09
CA ARG A 62 13.28 14.07 -24.38
C ARG A 62 13.71 14.87 -23.15
N GLY A 63 13.98 14.20 -22.02
CA GLY A 63 14.42 14.85 -20.79
C GLY A 63 13.30 15.48 -19.95
N ARG A 64 12.02 15.27 -20.28
CA ARG A 64 10.89 15.75 -19.46
C ARG A 64 10.54 14.71 -18.42
N GLY A 65 10.56 15.11 -17.15
CA GLY A 65 10.03 14.29 -16.07
C GLY A 65 8.51 14.15 -16.16
N SER A 66 7.99 12.93 -16.09
CA SER A 66 6.57 12.60 -15.93
C SER A 66 6.38 11.78 -14.66
N LEU A 67 5.31 12.10 -13.92
CA LEU A 67 4.89 11.29 -12.78
C LEU A 67 4.25 10.00 -13.28
N SER A 68 4.81 8.84 -12.89
CA SER A 68 4.15 7.55 -13.11
C SER A 68 3.10 7.34 -12.03
N TYR A 69 1.91 6.96 -12.51
CA TYR A 69 0.75 6.64 -11.70
C TYR A 69 0.54 5.12 -11.58
N GLU A 70 1.58 4.35 -11.88
CA GLU A 70 1.55 2.91 -11.77
C GLU A 70 1.53 2.48 -10.30
N PRO A 71 0.89 1.35 -9.98
CA PRO A 71 0.97 0.73 -8.67
C PRO A 71 2.42 0.42 -8.24
N TYR A 72 2.70 0.61 -6.95
CA TYR A 72 3.94 0.19 -6.28
C TYR A 72 3.72 -1.10 -5.49
N GLU A 73 4.58 -2.06 -5.75
CA GLU A 73 4.70 -3.26 -4.94
C GLU A 73 6.17 -3.43 -4.56
N PHE A 74 6.42 -3.66 -3.28
CA PHE A 74 7.77 -3.90 -2.78
C PHE A 74 7.75 -5.00 -1.72
N CYS A 75 8.85 -5.75 -1.64
CA CYS A 75 9.01 -6.84 -0.69
C CYS A 75 9.91 -6.35 0.45
N GLU A 76 9.42 -6.47 1.68
CA GLU A 76 10.17 -6.10 2.87
C GLU A 76 10.94 -7.30 3.41
N GLU A 77 12.22 -7.07 3.66
CA GLU A 77 13.07 -8.04 4.32
C GLU A 77 13.00 -7.81 5.82
N ILE A 78 12.35 -8.74 6.51
CA ILE A 78 12.29 -8.71 7.96
C ILE A 78 13.61 -9.28 8.50
N PRO A 79 14.34 -8.52 9.33
CA PRO A 79 15.57 -9.02 9.92
C PRO A 79 15.31 -10.32 10.70
N SER A 80 16.18 -11.32 10.57
CA SER A 80 16.04 -12.59 11.30
C SER A 80 15.93 -12.39 12.81
N SER A 81 16.53 -11.34 13.37
CA SER A 81 16.39 -10.97 14.79
C SER A 81 14.95 -10.63 15.24
N VAL A 82 14.05 -10.32 14.29
CA VAL A 82 12.64 -10.01 14.55
C VAL A 82 11.78 -11.28 14.55
N LEU A 83 12.27 -12.37 13.93
CA LEU A 83 11.53 -13.62 13.74
C LEU A 83 12.11 -14.72 14.62
N HIS A 84 11.25 -15.48 15.27
CA HIS A 84 11.69 -16.59 16.12
C HIS A 84 12.00 -17.88 15.34
N TRP A 85 11.55 -17.99 14.09
CA TRP A 85 11.81 -19.13 13.20
C TRP A 85 12.79 -18.73 12.09
N ALA A 86 14.07 -18.64 12.42
CA ALA A 86 15.08 -18.14 11.50
C ALA A 86 15.59 -19.25 10.54
N ASP A 87 14.82 -19.52 9.49
CA ASP A 87 15.32 -20.07 8.21
C ASP A 87 14.61 -19.36 7.05
N LEU A 88 14.56 -18.02 7.12
CA LEU A 88 14.10 -17.25 5.98
C LEU A 88 15.09 -17.41 4.82
N PRO A 89 14.60 -17.61 3.59
CA PRO A 89 15.44 -17.52 2.41
C PRO A 89 16.14 -16.15 2.37
N GLY A 90 17.36 -16.13 1.83
CA GLY A 90 18.10 -14.89 1.58
C GLY A 90 17.34 -13.91 0.68
N PRO A 91 17.88 -12.69 0.47
CA PRO A 91 17.22 -11.59 -0.22
C PRO A 91 16.70 -12.01 -1.59
N VAL A 92 15.38 -12.08 -1.75
CA VAL A 92 14.77 -12.42 -3.05
C VAL A 92 14.65 -11.13 -3.83
N LYS A 93 15.48 -11.00 -4.86
CA LYS A 93 15.39 -9.91 -5.83
C LYS A 93 14.10 -10.09 -6.64
N HIS A 94 13.00 -9.51 -6.18
CA HIS A 94 11.79 -9.47 -7.00
C HIS A 94 12.00 -8.46 -8.13
N GLY A 95 11.87 -8.94 -9.37
CA GLY A 95 11.67 -8.09 -10.53
C GLY A 95 10.35 -7.34 -10.41
N ALA A 96 10.28 -6.18 -11.06
CA ALA A 96 9.07 -5.36 -11.15
C ALA A 96 7.83 -6.25 -11.36
N SER A 97 6.85 -6.10 -10.47
CA SER A 97 5.63 -6.90 -10.47
C SER A 97 5.07 -7.05 -11.89
N SER A 98 4.87 -8.29 -12.33
CA SER A 98 4.25 -8.62 -13.61
C SER A 98 2.79 -8.20 -13.56
N PHE A 99 2.53 -6.89 -13.71
CA PHE A 99 1.19 -6.40 -13.85
C PHE A 99 0.64 -6.90 -15.18
N THR A 100 -0.37 -7.76 -15.10
CA THR A 100 -1.33 -7.88 -16.18
C THR A 100 -1.91 -6.49 -16.42
N THR A 101 -1.94 -6.07 -17.68
CA THR A 101 -2.32 -4.75 -18.22
C THR A 101 -3.78 -4.35 -17.98
N THR A 102 -4.38 -4.79 -16.87
CA THR A 102 -5.69 -4.33 -16.45
C THR A 102 -5.53 -2.96 -15.82
N VAL A 103 -6.01 -1.93 -16.50
CA VAL A 103 -6.02 -0.53 -16.06
C VAL A 103 -6.71 -0.46 -14.70
N LYS A 104 -5.95 -0.45 -13.61
CA LYS A 104 -6.50 -0.27 -12.27
C LYS A 104 -6.92 1.20 -12.12
N PRO A 105 -8.12 1.48 -11.62
CA PRO A 105 -8.58 2.86 -11.42
C PRO A 105 -7.93 3.53 -10.20
N TYR A 106 -7.04 2.85 -9.47
CA TYR A 106 -6.40 3.34 -8.26
C TYR A 106 -4.89 3.16 -8.35
N MET A 107 -4.15 4.14 -7.83
CA MET A 107 -2.75 3.92 -7.44
C MET A 107 -2.75 3.07 -6.18
N SER A 108 -1.84 2.10 -6.08
CA SER A 108 -1.74 1.29 -4.88
C SER A 108 -0.31 1.12 -4.44
N TRP A 109 -0.07 1.12 -3.14
CA TRP A 109 1.20 0.73 -2.54
C TRP A 109 0.97 -0.53 -1.69
N ARG A 110 1.75 -1.57 -1.96
CA ARG A 110 1.67 -2.85 -1.24
C ARG A 110 3.06 -3.26 -0.77
N ALA A 111 3.15 -3.62 0.51
CA ALA A 111 4.32 -4.28 1.05
C ALA A 111 3.97 -5.74 1.36
N TYR A 112 4.89 -6.63 1.04
CA TYR A 112 4.77 -8.06 1.31
C TYR A 112 5.99 -8.55 2.06
N VAL A 113 5.85 -9.71 2.70
CA VAL A 113 6.94 -10.49 3.26
C VAL A 113 6.97 -11.84 2.56
N ALA A 114 8.16 -12.26 2.12
CA ALA A 114 8.36 -13.60 1.59
C ALA A 114 8.44 -14.59 2.76
N VAL A 115 7.52 -15.54 2.80
CA VAL A 115 7.47 -16.63 3.78
C VAL A 115 7.70 -17.93 3.04
N ARG A 116 8.56 -18.80 3.56
CA ARG A 116 8.68 -20.17 3.06
C ARG A 116 7.59 -21.02 3.70
N ASP A 117 6.85 -21.77 2.89
CA ASP A 117 5.92 -22.76 3.42
C ASP A 117 6.71 -23.89 4.08
N MET A 118 6.58 -24.03 5.41
CA MET A 118 7.30 -25.03 6.19
C MET A 118 6.80 -26.46 5.92
N SER A 119 5.61 -26.61 5.32
CA SER A 119 5.04 -27.91 5.00
C SER A 119 5.65 -28.57 3.76
N ASP A 120 6.27 -27.77 2.88
CA ASP A 120 6.92 -28.26 1.67
C ASP A 120 8.21 -27.48 1.38
N TYR A 121 9.36 -28.10 1.65
CA TYR A 121 10.68 -27.53 1.38
C TYR A 121 10.96 -27.22 -0.09
N ARG A 122 10.17 -27.77 -1.02
CA ARG A 122 10.23 -27.48 -2.46
C ARG A 122 9.25 -26.41 -2.89
N SER A 123 8.41 -25.90 -1.99
CA SER A 123 7.42 -24.89 -2.30
C SER A 123 8.05 -23.55 -2.65
N ASP A 124 7.40 -22.86 -3.58
CA ASP A 124 7.72 -21.49 -3.93
C ASP A 124 7.50 -20.57 -2.72
N LEU A 125 8.22 -19.44 -2.71
CA LEU A 125 8.04 -18.45 -1.65
C LEU A 125 6.66 -17.81 -1.74
N LEU A 126 5.95 -17.81 -0.62
CA LEU A 126 4.66 -17.17 -0.49
C LEU A 126 4.85 -15.69 -0.16
N ASN A 127 4.32 -14.81 -0.99
CA ASN A 127 4.29 -13.38 -0.70
C ASN A 127 3.08 -13.06 0.18
N LEU A 128 3.31 -12.92 1.48
CA LEU A 128 2.29 -12.55 2.45
C LEU A 128 2.13 -11.02 2.46
N PRO A 129 0.97 -10.47 2.05
CA PRO A 129 0.77 -9.03 2.09
C PRO A 129 0.67 -8.54 3.55
N LEU A 130 1.40 -7.49 3.89
CA LEU A 130 1.45 -6.91 5.23
C LEU A 130 0.65 -5.61 5.34
N LEU A 131 0.63 -4.84 4.26
CA LEU A 131 -0.10 -3.59 4.16
C LEU A 131 -0.49 -3.32 2.71
N HIS A 132 -1.60 -2.61 2.55
CA HIS A 132 -2.11 -2.21 1.25
C HIS A 132 -2.80 -0.86 1.37
N VAL A 133 -2.30 0.12 0.63
CA VAL A 133 -2.92 1.44 0.51
C VAL A 133 -3.29 1.67 -0.94
N GLU A 134 -4.50 2.15 -1.18
CA GLU A 134 -5.00 2.59 -2.49
C GLU A 134 -5.29 4.09 -2.44
N LEU A 135 -5.00 4.81 -3.52
CA LEU A 135 -5.31 6.22 -3.69
C LEU A 135 -6.21 6.40 -4.91
N ASP A 136 -7.33 7.08 -4.69
CA ASP A 136 -8.21 7.53 -5.76
C ASP A 136 -7.53 8.64 -6.59
N PRO A 137 -7.36 8.48 -7.92
CA PRO A 137 -6.65 9.45 -8.75
C PRO A 137 -7.27 10.85 -8.71
N THR A 138 -8.57 10.97 -8.43
CA THR A 138 -9.25 12.26 -8.30
C THR A 138 -8.63 13.13 -7.19
N VAL A 139 -8.05 12.50 -6.16
CA VAL A 139 -7.36 13.17 -5.07
C VAL A 139 -6.15 13.97 -5.59
N LEU A 140 -5.48 13.50 -6.63
CA LEU A 140 -4.26 14.13 -7.16
C LEU A 140 -4.48 15.47 -7.85
N ASN A 141 -5.72 15.74 -8.26
CA ASN A 141 -6.12 16.99 -8.91
C ASN A 141 -6.57 18.05 -7.88
N THR A 142 -6.30 17.82 -6.59
CA THR A 142 -6.67 18.74 -5.50
C THR A 142 -5.45 19.34 -4.82
N SER A 143 -5.66 20.33 -3.95
CA SER A 143 -4.59 20.87 -3.08
C SER A 143 -3.95 19.80 -2.20
N TYR A 144 -4.70 18.75 -1.83
CA TYR A 144 -4.10 17.61 -1.13
C TYR A 144 -3.30 16.70 -2.04
N GLY A 145 -3.71 16.57 -3.30
CA GLY A 145 -2.88 15.92 -4.31
C GLY A 145 -1.48 16.54 -4.37
N HIS A 146 -1.41 17.87 -4.25
CA HIS A 146 -0.15 18.59 -4.11
C HIS A 146 0.58 18.25 -2.79
N LEU A 147 -0.13 18.18 -1.66
CA LEU A 147 0.47 17.76 -0.39
C LEU A 147 1.06 16.34 -0.48
N LEU A 148 0.30 15.36 -0.98
CA LEU A 148 0.76 13.98 -1.18
C LEU A 148 2.03 13.88 -2.02
N LYS A 149 2.15 14.71 -3.05
CA LYS A 149 3.32 14.74 -3.95
C LYS A 149 4.58 15.26 -3.26
N ASN A 150 4.42 16.14 -2.27
CA ASN A 150 5.53 16.78 -1.56
C ASN A 150 5.81 16.16 -0.18
N ASP A 151 4.84 15.45 0.38
CA ASP A 151 4.90 14.89 1.73
C ASP A 151 4.55 13.38 1.72
N PRO A 152 5.55 12.49 1.67
CA PRO A 152 5.33 11.05 1.73
C PRO A 152 4.75 10.57 3.06
N THR A 153 4.84 11.37 4.13
CA THR A 153 4.43 10.95 5.49
C THR A 153 2.94 10.63 5.57
N VAL A 154 2.15 11.23 4.69
CA VAL A 154 0.73 10.96 4.55
C VAL A 154 0.46 9.52 4.11
N VAL A 155 1.16 9.06 3.08
CA VAL A 155 1.04 7.68 2.58
C VAL A 155 1.63 6.71 3.59
N LEU A 156 2.78 7.03 4.20
CA LEU A 156 3.38 6.21 5.27
C LEU A 156 2.45 6.06 6.47
N ARG A 157 1.73 7.13 6.86
CA ARG A 157 0.71 7.07 7.93
C ARG A 157 -0.45 6.16 7.53
N ALA A 158 -0.94 6.25 6.29
CA ALA A 158 -1.98 5.36 5.80
C ALA A 158 -1.52 3.90 5.78
N MET A 159 -0.25 3.63 5.42
CA MET A 159 0.36 2.31 5.50
C MET A 159 0.43 1.80 6.94
N GLY A 160 0.81 2.67 7.89
CA GLY A 160 0.80 2.32 9.33
C GLY A 160 -0.59 1.95 9.82
N VAL A 161 -1.62 2.70 9.42
CA VAL A 161 -3.03 2.36 9.73
C VAL A 161 -3.43 1.02 9.08
N SER A 162 -3.01 0.77 7.84
CA SER A 162 -3.27 -0.51 7.15
C SER A 162 -2.68 -1.69 7.92
N LEU A 163 -1.42 -1.55 8.35
CA LEU A 163 -0.69 -2.55 9.11
C LEU A 163 -1.33 -2.81 10.48
N ASP A 164 -1.65 -1.75 11.23
CA ASP A 164 -2.27 -1.85 12.56
C ASP A 164 -3.66 -2.49 12.50
N LYS A 165 -4.43 -2.22 11.43
CA LYS A 165 -5.79 -2.76 11.26
C LYS A 165 -5.83 -4.10 10.54
N GLY A 166 -4.76 -4.48 9.84
CA GLY A 166 -4.75 -5.65 8.96
C GLY A 166 -5.73 -5.53 7.77
N LEU A 167 -6.05 -4.30 7.36
CA LEU A 167 -7.03 -4.02 6.31
C LEU A 167 -6.42 -3.14 5.20
N PRO A 168 -6.81 -3.35 3.93
CA PRO A 168 -6.53 -2.39 2.88
C PRO A 168 -7.16 -1.02 3.19
N ILE A 169 -6.38 0.04 2.99
CA ILE A 169 -6.81 1.42 3.21
C ILE A 169 -6.99 2.11 1.87
N THR A 170 -8.16 2.69 1.62
CA THR A 170 -8.39 3.54 0.45
C THR A 170 -8.44 5.00 0.88
N ILE A 171 -7.58 5.83 0.28
CA ILE A 171 -7.53 7.29 0.46
C ILE A 171 -8.46 7.93 -0.58
N LYS A 172 -9.48 8.67 -0.10
CA LYS A 172 -10.46 9.37 -0.93
C LYS A 172 -10.75 10.77 -0.44
N LEU A 173 -11.20 11.62 -1.36
CA LEU A 173 -11.79 12.92 -1.03
C LEU A 173 -13.11 12.69 -0.30
N ALA A 174 -13.37 13.49 0.74
CA ALA A 174 -14.69 13.55 1.33
C ALA A 174 -15.69 14.10 0.31
N GLU A 175 -16.89 13.51 0.27
CA GLU A 175 -17.99 14.00 -0.57
C GLU A 175 -18.36 15.45 -0.21
N TYR A 176 -19.04 16.11 -1.15
CA TYR A 176 -19.37 17.54 -1.26
C TYR A 176 -19.71 18.31 0.02
N SER A 177 -20.13 17.66 1.09
CA SER A 177 -20.39 18.31 2.38
C SER A 177 -19.13 18.86 3.05
N HIS A 178 -17.93 18.33 2.76
CA HIS A 178 -16.69 18.75 3.43
C HIS A 178 -15.45 18.68 2.49
N PRO A 179 -15.34 19.55 1.48
CA PRO A 179 -14.30 19.46 0.42
C PRO A 179 -12.85 19.63 0.90
N LYS A 180 -12.62 19.83 2.20
CA LYS A 180 -11.29 20.01 2.80
C LYS A 180 -10.87 18.83 3.67
N GLN A 181 -11.43 17.65 3.44
CA GLN A 181 -11.22 16.51 4.34
C GLN A 181 -10.97 15.22 3.59
N ILE A 182 -10.20 14.37 4.26
CA ILE A 182 -9.65 13.16 3.64
C ILE A 182 -9.96 12.01 4.53
N LEU A 183 -10.49 10.99 3.87
CA LEU A 183 -11.09 9.86 4.53
C LEU A 183 -10.24 8.65 4.22
N PHE A 184 -9.80 7.99 5.28
CA PHE A 184 -9.14 6.69 5.18
C PHE A 184 -10.21 5.65 5.38
N PHE A 185 -10.54 4.91 4.33
CA PHE A 185 -11.53 3.84 4.41
C PHE A 185 -10.84 2.49 4.50
N GLY A 186 -11.15 1.73 5.54
CA GLY A 186 -10.80 0.31 5.60
C GLY A 186 -11.88 -0.52 4.92
N THR A 187 -11.49 -1.54 4.16
CA THR A 187 -12.44 -2.51 3.62
C THR A 187 -12.25 -3.86 4.31
N ASP A 188 -13.30 -4.37 4.95
CA ASP A 188 -13.25 -5.68 5.62
C ASP A 188 -13.50 -6.85 4.66
N GLN A 189 -13.47 -8.08 5.19
CA GLN A 189 -13.67 -9.31 4.43
C GLN A 189 -15.06 -9.38 3.77
N THR A 190 -16.07 -8.71 4.37
CA THR A 190 -17.44 -8.62 3.85
C THR A 190 -17.60 -7.53 2.80
N ARG A 191 -16.51 -6.84 2.44
CA ARG A 191 -16.47 -5.67 1.54
C ARG A 191 -17.20 -4.45 2.11
N LYS A 192 -17.48 -4.44 3.41
CA LYS A 192 -18.03 -3.25 4.06
C LYS A 192 -16.91 -2.25 4.29
N ARG A 193 -17.18 -0.99 3.93
CA ARG A 193 -16.25 0.12 4.13
C ARG A 193 -16.48 0.76 5.49
N HIS A 194 -15.38 1.01 6.18
CA HIS A 194 -15.38 1.66 7.50
C HIS A 194 -14.52 2.91 7.43
N LEU A 195 -15.03 4.04 7.90
CA LEU A 195 -14.22 5.24 8.06
C LEU A 195 -13.27 5.05 9.25
N LEU A 196 -11.97 5.03 8.99
CA LEU A 196 -10.96 4.78 10.01
C LEU A 196 -10.30 6.07 10.51
N HIS A 197 -10.11 7.05 9.62
CA HIS A 197 -9.45 8.29 9.96
C HIS A 197 -9.94 9.44 9.09
N ARG A 198 -9.91 10.65 9.66
CA ARG A 198 -10.28 11.89 8.99
C ARG A 198 -9.20 12.93 9.24
N ILE A 199 -8.61 13.43 8.17
CA ILE A 199 -7.66 14.54 8.24
C ILE A 199 -8.37 15.80 7.73
N LYS A 200 -8.40 16.84 8.57
CA LYS A 200 -8.82 18.18 8.16
C LYS A 200 -7.64 18.87 7.51
N LEU A 201 -7.86 19.43 6.33
CA LEU A 201 -6.89 20.29 5.66
C LEU A 201 -7.08 21.70 6.22
N GLU A 202 -6.08 22.17 6.95
CA GLU A 202 -5.91 23.59 7.22
C GLU A 202 -5.28 24.18 5.95
N CYS A 203 -6.08 24.97 5.23
CA CYS A 203 -5.64 25.70 4.03
C CYS A 203 -5.54 27.17 4.39
#